data_AF-A0A2S8Z9W4-F1
#
_entry.id   AF-A0A2S8Z9W4-F1
#
_cell.length_a   1.000
_cell.length_b   1.000
_cell.length_c   1.000
_cell.angle_alpha   90.00
_cell.angle_beta   90.00
_cell.angle_gamma   90.00
#
_symmetry.space_group_name_H-M   'P 1'
#
loop_
_entity.id
_entity.type
_entity.pdbx_description
1 polymer ?
#
loop_
_entity_poly.entity_id
_entity_poly.type
_entity_poly.pdbx_seq_one_letter_code
_entity_poly.pdbx_strand_id
1 'polypeptide(L)'
;MSAPRSSRPARLLAAALGGILLLSACAPEPVAGWEPREWTVAGTITEAAAPPDPGQAPTTDLRLRNDEVGIDARWAALPGAPAFNAAVETVVRDAVRAQTQISGRAYRPMVHPSGAGLGERGCSSDTTAASASEILGNREGTVVVCEIVLARGSLFGERVRVVSTSGSADPSDTSTVIYTDVSTGEVVAEADLFTDAGALWPAYIDTLRRGAGSLSLSPVAAPTDAQLSVFRDALLRSHLIDGEVVIPVPDALTARELDGLAGWRERSREHPPSVALSASLASRALTPFAQAFLRAEGDFAGRPSAGAGFEQMPCDLVPCMALTLDDGPSTLTPQFLDVLRDEQSAATFFMLGQNAQNFPDTVRRVAAEGHQIGNHTWNHPYLTELTKEQIEDQLGRTARLLRDLSGQPVGTFRPPGGFIDADVVAIAGQPAILWSVDTRDWEKPADDDLARYAIDAPEVSTIMLMHDIQAGSARVFDRVVSGLRDRGFSLVTLDALFGGSVPSGIVRHGPLP
;
A
#
# COMPACT_ATOMS: atom_id res chain seq x y z
N MET A 1 90.45 -58.56 -11.44
CA MET A 1 91.37 -59.02 -12.51
C MET A 1 90.88 -58.48 -13.84
N SER A 2 91.71 -57.62 -14.45
CA SER A 2 91.93 -57.41 -15.89
C SER A 2 90.74 -57.15 -16.84
N ALA A 3 90.62 -55.89 -17.27
CA ALA A 3 90.06 -55.49 -18.57
C ALA A 3 91.02 -55.92 -19.72
N PRO A 4 90.64 -55.84 -21.03
CA PRO A 4 90.66 -54.53 -21.71
C PRO A 4 89.65 -54.33 -22.86
N ARG A 5 89.60 -53.05 -23.28
CA ARG A 5 88.93 -52.44 -24.43
C ARG A 5 89.52 -52.87 -25.79
N SER A 6 88.72 -52.81 -26.86
CA SER A 6 89.13 -52.39 -28.22
C SER A 6 87.86 -51.91 -28.97
N SER A 7 87.68 -50.62 -29.26
CA SER A 7 88.18 -49.77 -30.37
C SER A 7 87.22 -49.71 -31.58
N ARG A 8 86.67 -48.48 -31.80
CA ARG A 8 85.83 -47.96 -32.92
C ARG A 8 86.61 -47.92 -34.27
N PRO A 9 86.17 -47.29 -35.41
CA PRO A 9 84.92 -46.57 -35.79
C PRO A 9 84.41 -46.76 -37.26
N ALA A 10 83.18 -46.30 -37.59
CA ALA A 10 82.78 -45.70 -38.89
C ALA A 10 81.31 -45.20 -38.80
N ARG A 11 81.06 -43.89 -38.62
CA ARG A 11 80.56 -42.92 -39.62
C ARG A 11 79.41 -43.40 -40.52
N LEU A 12 78.21 -42.83 -40.34
CA LEU A 12 77.27 -42.27 -41.34
C LEU A 12 75.95 -41.96 -40.60
N LEU A 13 75.71 -40.72 -40.18
CA LEU A 13 74.92 -39.67 -40.86
C LEU A 13 73.50 -40.08 -41.30
N ALA A 14 72.54 -39.26 -40.83
CA ALA A 14 71.16 -39.05 -41.28
C ALA A 14 70.06 -39.99 -40.72
N ALA A 15 69.34 -39.51 -39.70
CA ALA A 15 67.87 -39.45 -39.67
C ALA A 15 67.41 -38.80 -38.35
N ALA A 16 67.32 -37.47 -38.32
CA ALA A 16 66.45 -36.75 -37.41
C ALA A 16 65.13 -36.50 -38.16
N LEU A 17 64.00 -36.81 -37.51
CA LEU A 17 62.58 -36.70 -37.93
C LEU A 17 61.91 -38.06 -38.13
N GLY A 18 61.08 -38.44 -37.16
CA GLY A 18 60.19 -39.59 -37.26
C GLY A 18 59.68 -40.03 -35.89
N GLY A 19 58.70 -39.33 -35.34
CA GLY A 19 58.13 -39.65 -34.04
C GLY A 19 56.96 -38.76 -33.61
N ILE A 20 56.09 -38.39 -34.54
CA ILE A 20 54.72 -37.92 -34.23
C ILE A 20 53.78 -38.81 -35.03
N LEU A 21 52.66 -39.17 -34.39
CA LEU A 21 51.55 -40.04 -34.81
C LEU A 21 51.67 -41.50 -34.40
N LEU A 22 50.85 -41.88 -33.40
CA LEU A 22 49.76 -42.85 -33.57
C LEU A 22 48.95 -42.95 -32.26
N LEU A 23 48.08 -41.96 -32.01
CA LEU A 23 46.95 -42.04 -31.07
C LEU A 23 45.68 -41.42 -31.70
N SER A 24 45.49 -41.65 -33.00
CA SER A 24 44.35 -41.13 -33.77
C SER A 24 43.76 -42.24 -34.66
N ALA A 25 43.43 -43.39 -34.08
CA ALA A 25 42.87 -44.53 -34.82
C ALA A 25 41.58 -45.11 -34.20
N CYS A 26 40.83 -44.33 -33.42
CA CYS A 26 39.49 -44.71 -32.97
C CYS A 26 38.45 -43.58 -32.99
N ALA A 27 38.76 -42.41 -33.55
CA ALA A 27 37.73 -41.41 -33.79
C ALA A 27 37.00 -41.76 -35.11
N PRO A 28 35.69 -42.04 -35.10
CA PRO A 28 34.94 -42.21 -36.34
C PRO A 28 35.07 -40.93 -37.19
N GLU A 29 35.03 -41.06 -38.53
CA GLU A 29 35.03 -39.89 -39.39
C GLU A 29 33.85 -38.96 -39.01
N PRO A 30 34.08 -37.63 -38.93
CA PRO A 30 32.98 -36.69 -38.73
C PRO A 30 31.95 -36.91 -39.82
N VAL A 31 30.70 -37.15 -39.43
CA VAL A 31 29.60 -37.34 -40.38
C VAL A 31 29.53 -36.09 -41.26
N ALA A 32 29.73 -36.23 -42.58
CA ALA A 32 29.73 -35.09 -43.49
C ALA A 32 28.38 -34.35 -43.40
N GLY A 33 28.43 -33.04 -43.10
CA GLY A 33 27.25 -32.20 -42.86
C GLY A 33 26.74 -32.18 -41.41
N TRP A 34 27.40 -32.88 -40.48
CA TRP A 34 27.15 -32.72 -39.06
C TRP A 34 27.91 -31.49 -38.55
N GLU A 35 27.17 -30.43 -38.26
CA GLU A 35 27.66 -29.34 -37.42
C GLU A 35 27.28 -29.64 -35.97
N PRO A 36 28.21 -29.51 -35.00
CA PRO A 36 27.84 -29.55 -33.60
C PRO A 36 26.78 -28.47 -33.37
N ARG A 37 25.66 -28.83 -32.74
CA ARG A 37 24.68 -27.82 -32.37
C ARG A 37 25.36 -26.81 -31.44
N GLU A 38 25.44 -25.56 -31.88
CA GLU A 38 25.92 -24.49 -31.03
C GLU A 38 24.98 -24.30 -29.85
N TRP A 39 25.57 -24.13 -28.66
CA TRP A 39 24.82 -23.85 -27.46
C TRP A 39 24.54 -22.35 -27.39
N THR A 40 23.31 -21.94 -27.68
CA THR A 40 22.86 -20.59 -27.34
C THR A 40 22.60 -20.51 -25.84
N VAL A 41 23.44 -19.78 -25.11
CA VAL A 41 23.25 -19.51 -23.68
C VAL A 41 22.26 -18.36 -23.54
N ALA A 42 21.09 -18.64 -22.95
CA ALA A 42 20.04 -17.63 -22.75
C ALA A 42 20.13 -16.90 -21.40
N GLY A 43 20.95 -17.40 -20.47
CA GLY A 43 21.09 -16.86 -19.12
C GLY A 43 22.21 -17.52 -18.30
N THR A 44 22.39 -17.03 -17.07
CA THR A 44 23.40 -17.54 -16.12
C THR A 44 22.77 -17.85 -14.76
N ILE A 45 23.42 -18.70 -13.95
CA ILE A 45 23.07 -18.87 -12.54
C ILE A 45 23.87 -17.86 -11.73
N THR A 46 23.18 -17.11 -10.87
CA THR A 46 23.76 -16.18 -9.90
C THR A 46 23.26 -16.49 -8.49
N GLU A 47 23.96 -16.01 -7.46
CA GLU A 47 23.43 -16.02 -6.10
C GLU A 47 22.22 -15.07 -6.00
N ALA A 48 21.23 -15.45 -5.20
CA ALA A 48 20.08 -14.59 -4.95
C ALA A 48 20.52 -13.33 -4.20
N ALA A 49 20.34 -12.17 -4.82
CA ALA A 49 20.25 -10.93 -4.06
C ALA A 49 18.94 -10.95 -3.27
N ALA A 50 18.99 -10.47 -2.02
CA ALA A 50 17.78 -10.29 -1.23
C ALA A 50 16.76 -9.46 -2.02
N PRO A 51 15.47 -9.82 -2.03
CA PRO A 51 14.47 -8.99 -2.66
C PRO A 51 14.60 -7.59 -2.04
N PRO A 52 14.73 -6.56 -2.87
CA PRO A 52 14.94 -5.22 -2.35
C PRO A 52 13.74 -4.84 -1.48
N ASP A 53 13.99 -4.20 -0.34
CA ASP A 53 12.96 -3.69 0.58
C ASP A 53 11.91 -2.94 -0.26
N PRO A 54 10.61 -3.23 -0.12
CA PRO A 54 9.58 -2.50 -0.83
C PRO A 54 9.74 -0.98 -0.66
N GLY A 55 10.41 -0.50 0.39
CA GLY A 55 10.54 0.91 0.70
C GLY A 55 9.30 1.42 1.41
N GLN A 56 9.37 2.62 1.98
CA GLN A 56 8.22 3.22 2.66
C GLN A 56 7.50 4.17 1.69
N ALA A 57 6.19 3.97 1.52
CA ALA A 57 5.31 4.94 0.88
C ALA A 57 4.43 5.61 1.94
N PRO A 58 4.06 6.89 1.74
CA PRO A 58 3.09 7.56 2.60
C PRO A 58 1.67 7.04 2.29
N THR A 59 1.28 5.95 2.94
CA THR A 59 -0.08 5.37 2.82
C THR A 59 -1.01 5.94 3.89
N THR A 60 -2.31 5.91 3.58
CA THR A 60 -3.38 6.00 4.56
C THR A 60 -3.79 4.58 4.93
N ASP A 61 -3.50 4.16 6.15
CA ASP A 61 -3.76 2.80 6.58
C ASP A 61 -5.21 2.61 7.06
N LEU A 62 -5.86 1.59 6.54
CA LEU A 62 -7.28 1.35 6.72
C LEU A 62 -7.51 0.01 7.40
N ARG A 63 -8.48 0.01 8.33
CA ARG A 63 -8.89 -1.18 9.06
C ARG A 63 -10.38 -1.14 9.33
N LEU A 64 -11.03 -2.29 9.16
CA LEU A 64 -12.38 -2.53 9.66
C LEU A 64 -12.39 -3.81 10.49
N ARG A 65 -13.28 -3.83 11.49
CA ARG A 65 -13.65 -5.01 12.26
C ARG A 65 -15.16 -5.01 12.44
N ASN A 66 -15.80 -6.08 11.98
CA ASN A 66 -17.23 -6.28 12.16
C ASN A 66 -17.52 -7.67 12.74
N ASP A 67 -17.76 -7.71 14.06
CA ASP A 67 -18.06 -8.93 14.82
C ASP A 67 -19.45 -9.51 14.49
N GLU A 68 -20.38 -8.69 13.99
CA GLU A 68 -21.71 -9.18 13.63
C GLU A 68 -21.67 -9.98 12.32
N VAL A 69 -20.95 -9.48 11.32
CA VAL A 69 -20.77 -10.14 10.02
C VAL A 69 -19.66 -11.20 10.08
N GLY A 70 -18.71 -11.06 11.00
CA GLY A 70 -17.55 -11.94 11.12
C GLY A 70 -16.47 -11.63 10.09
N ILE A 71 -16.10 -10.35 9.96
CA ILE A 71 -15.03 -9.92 9.06
C ILE A 71 -14.08 -8.93 9.72
N ASP A 72 -12.79 -9.13 9.49
CA ASP A 72 -11.76 -8.10 9.69
C ASP A 72 -10.99 -7.89 8.40
N ALA A 73 -10.67 -6.64 8.12
CA ALA A 73 -9.82 -6.31 6.99
C ALA A 73 -8.84 -5.20 7.36
N ARG A 74 -7.64 -5.29 6.80
CA ARG A 74 -6.68 -4.19 6.71
C ARG A 74 -6.20 -4.05 5.27
N TRP A 75 -5.98 -2.82 4.83
CA TRP A 75 -5.44 -2.47 3.52
C TRP A 75 -4.86 -1.06 3.59
N ALA A 76 -4.06 -0.68 2.60
CA ALA A 76 -3.54 0.65 2.45
C ALA A 76 -4.28 1.39 1.33
N ALA A 77 -4.53 2.68 1.53
CA ALA A 77 -4.85 3.60 0.44
C ALA A 77 -3.62 4.44 0.12
N LEU A 78 -3.33 4.62 -1.16
CA LEU A 78 -2.32 5.54 -1.63
C LEU A 78 -3.00 6.88 -1.94
N PRO A 79 -2.70 7.97 -1.20
CA PRO A 79 -3.27 9.29 -1.46
C PRO A 79 -3.17 9.64 -2.96
N GLY A 80 -4.14 10.37 -3.50
CA GLY A 80 -4.18 10.80 -4.91
C GLY A 80 -4.02 9.73 -6.00
N ALA A 81 -4.14 8.43 -5.67
CA ALA A 81 -4.22 7.33 -6.63
C ALA A 81 -5.63 6.68 -6.61
N PRO A 82 -6.69 7.41 -7.01
CA PRO A 82 -8.08 6.96 -6.85
C PRO A 82 -8.37 5.63 -7.55
N ALA A 83 -7.83 5.41 -8.75
CA ALA A 83 -8.04 4.17 -9.49
C ALA A 83 -7.42 2.96 -8.79
N PHE A 84 -6.24 3.14 -8.20
CA PHE A 84 -5.55 2.11 -7.43
C PHE A 84 -6.32 1.79 -6.15
N ASN A 85 -6.71 2.82 -5.39
CA ASN A 85 -7.49 2.66 -4.16
C ASN A 85 -8.82 1.95 -4.44
N ALA A 86 -9.52 2.32 -5.52
CA ALA A 86 -10.76 1.67 -5.93
C ALA A 86 -10.56 0.18 -6.28
N ALA A 87 -9.43 -0.18 -6.89
CA ALA A 87 -9.11 -1.57 -7.20
C ALA A 87 -8.86 -2.39 -5.93
N VAL A 88 -8.06 -1.86 -4.99
CA VAL A 88 -7.80 -2.48 -3.67
C VAL A 88 -9.10 -2.61 -2.87
N GLU A 89 -9.88 -1.54 -2.78
CA GLU A 89 -11.17 -1.53 -2.10
C GLU A 89 -12.17 -2.52 -2.73
N THR A 90 -12.10 -2.78 -4.04
CA THR A 90 -12.97 -3.78 -4.68
C THR A 90 -12.76 -5.15 -4.07
N VAL A 91 -11.51 -5.55 -3.82
CA VAL A 91 -11.18 -6.83 -3.16
C VAL A 91 -11.81 -6.90 -1.76
N VAL A 92 -11.68 -5.82 -0.97
CA VAL A 92 -12.26 -5.73 0.37
C VAL A 92 -13.79 -5.77 0.32
N ARG A 93 -14.40 -5.05 -0.62
CA ARG A 93 -15.85 -5.01 -0.83
C ARG A 93 -16.39 -6.36 -1.25
N ASP A 94 -15.68 -7.11 -2.09
CA ASP A 94 -16.04 -8.48 -2.44
C ASP A 94 -15.99 -9.41 -1.24
N ALA A 95 -14.95 -9.30 -0.41
CA ALA A 95 -14.85 -10.06 0.85
C ALA A 95 -16.03 -9.74 1.80
N VAL A 96 -16.36 -8.46 1.97
CA VAL A 96 -17.53 -8.01 2.77
C VAL A 96 -18.84 -8.57 2.21
N ARG A 97 -19.04 -8.50 0.88
CA ARG A 97 -20.25 -9.03 0.21
C ARG A 97 -20.39 -10.52 0.40
N ALA A 98 -19.31 -11.28 0.18
CA ALA A 98 -19.30 -12.72 0.36
C ALA A 98 -19.61 -13.11 1.82
N GLN A 99 -18.96 -12.45 2.79
CA GLN A 99 -19.21 -12.73 4.20
C GLN A 99 -20.62 -12.30 4.66
N THR A 100 -21.17 -11.23 4.10
CA THR A 100 -22.57 -10.82 4.32
C THR A 100 -23.55 -11.89 3.83
N GLN A 101 -23.29 -12.51 2.68
CA GLN A 101 -24.10 -13.62 2.17
C GLN A 101 -24.02 -14.86 3.06
N ILE A 102 -22.83 -15.17 3.59
CA ILE A 102 -22.61 -16.31 4.49
C ILE A 102 -23.30 -16.08 5.84
N SER A 103 -23.14 -14.90 6.44
CA SER A 103 -23.69 -14.57 7.77
C SER A 103 -25.18 -14.24 7.76
N GLY A 104 -25.74 -13.86 6.60
CA GLY A 104 -27.12 -13.38 6.47
C GLY A 104 -27.36 -12.02 7.13
N ARG A 105 -26.29 -11.28 7.49
CA ARG A 105 -26.37 -9.98 8.16
C ARG A 105 -25.86 -8.87 7.25
N ALA A 106 -26.64 -7.80 7.13
CA ALA A 106 -26.23 -6.62 6.37
C ALA A 106 -25.01 -5.97 7.03
N TYR A 107 -24.00 -5.65 6.22
CA TYR A 107 -22.83 -4.92 6.69
C TYR A 107 -23.14 -3.45 6.99
N ARG A 108 -22.63 -2.98 8.12
CA ARG A 108 -22.49 -1.55 8.46
C ARG A 108 -21.16 -1.35 9.18
N PRO A 109 -20.43 -0.24 8.94
CA PRO A 109 -19.29 0.11 9.76
C PRO A 109 -19.64 0.13 11.25
N MET A 110 -18.74 -0.41 12.07
CA MET A 110 -18.95 -0.56 13.51
C MET A 110 -17.75 -0.02 14.28
N VAL A 111 -18.02 0.58 15.44
CA VAL A 111 -17.02 1.06 16.39
C VAL A 111 -17.04 0.18 17.64
N HIS A 112 -15.92 0.13 18.34
CA HIS A 112 -15.70 -0.76 19.47
C HIS A 112 -15.53 0.04 20.78
N PRO A 113 -15.62 -0.60 21.95
CA PRO A 113 -15.28 0.04 23.21
C PRO A 113 -13.81 0.49 23.26
N SER A 114 -13.51 1.44 24.13
CA SER A 114 -12.14 1.87 24.42
C SER A 114 -11.28 0.70 24.91
N GLY A 115 -10.07 0.57 24.38
CA GLY A 115 -9.14 -0.55 24.59
C GLY A 115 -9.29 -1.70 23.58
N ALA A 116 -9.92 -1.49 22.43
CA ALA A 116 -10.18 -2.54 21.44
C ALA A 116 -8.97 -2.91 20.57
N GLY A 117 -7.89 -2.12 20.59
CA GLY A 117 -6.65 -2.41 19.87
C GLY A 117 -6.74 -2.21 18.35
N LEU A 118 -7.62 -1.33 17.88
CA LEU A 118 -7.81 -1.06 16.44
C LEU A 118 -6.99 0.14 15.94
N GLY A 119 -6.14 0.72 16.79
CA GLY A 119 -5.26 1.84 16.45
C GLY A 119 -4.18 1.46 15.43
N GLU A 120 -3.68 0.21 15.49
CA GLU A 120 -2.76 -0.32 14.49
C GLU A 120 -3.52 -0.74 13.22
N ARG A 121 -3.26 -0.03 12.11
CA ARG A 121 -4.00 -0.17 10.85
C ARG A 121 -3.13 -0.64 9.68
N GLY A 122 -1.82 -0.44 9.80
CA GLY A 122 -0.88 -0.65 8.72
C GLY A 122 -0.86 -2.07 8.17
N CYS A 123 -0.52 -2.14 6.89
CA CYS A 123 -0.03 -3.37 6.29
C CYS A 123 1.25 -3.81 7.01
N SER A 124 1.41 -5.11 7.17
CA SER A 124 2.52 -5.67 7.93
C SER A 124 3.23 -6.69 7.06
N SER A 125 4.55 -6.52 6.93
CA SER A 125 5.43 -7.49 6.29
C SER A 125 5.22 -8.86 6.93
N ASP A 126 5.25 -9.91 6.13
CA ASP A 126 5.05 -11.32 6.54
C ASP A 126 3.61 -11.75 6.86
N THR A 127 2.65 -10.83 7.06
CA THR A 127 1.25 -11.25 7.32
C THR A 127 0.62 -11.97 6.14
N THR A 128 0.95 -11.57 4.90
CA THR A 128 0.46 -12.27 3.71
C THR A 128 1.20 -13.58 3.43
N ALA A 129 2.32 -13.84 4.11
CA ALA A 129 3.07 -15.09 4.03
C ALA A 129 2.66 -16.12 5.10
N ALA A 130 1.96 -15.71 6.16
CA ALA A 130 1.48 -16.59 7.22
C ALA A 130 0.51 -17.68 6.71
N SER A 131 0.41 -18.80 7.41
CA SER A 131 -0.58 -19.82 7.06
C SER A 131 -2.02 -19.30 7.21
N ALA A 132 -2.97 -19.87 6.44
CA ALA A 132 -4.39 -19.55 6.57
C ALA A 132 -4.88 -19.71 8.03
N SER A 133 -4.39 -20.73 8.74
CA SER A 133 -4.70 -20.98 10.15
C SER A 133 -4.14 -19.91 11.09
N GLU A 134 -2.97 -19.35 10.82
CA GLU A 134 -2.43 -18.23 11.62
C GLU A 134 -3.21 -16.94 11.38
N ILE A 135 -3.60 -16.67 10.14
CA ILE A 135 -4.39 -15.49 9.76
C ILE A 135 -5.79 -15.55 10.40
N LEU A 136 -6.45 -16.71 10.34
CA LEU A 136 -7.76 -16.93 10.95
C LEU A 136 -7.67 -17.07 12.48
N GLY A 137 -6.57 -17.58 13.02
CA GLY A 137 -6.48 -18.01 14.41
C GLY A 137 -7.56 -19.06 14.71
N ASN A 138 -8.37 -18.79 15.74
CA ASN A 138 -9.45 -19.69 16.18
C ASN A 138 -10.84 -19.27 15.70
N ARG A 139 -10.96 -18.34 14.76
CA ARG A 139 -12.25 -17.75 14.37
C ARG A 139 -12.80 -18.31 13.07
N GLU A 140 -14.13 -18.36 12.99
CA GLU A 140 -14.85 -18.45 11.73
C GLU A 140 -15.07 -17.05 11.16
N GLY A 141 -15.19 -16.95 9.83
CA GLY A 141 -15.40 -15.69 9.14
C GLY A 141 -14.30 -15.40 8.11
N THR A 142 -14.14 -14.12 7.79
CA THR A 142 -13.23 -13.65 6.74
C THR A 142 -12.17 -12.70 7.32
N VAL A 143 -10.93 -12.87 6.89
CA VAL A 143 -9.81 -12.00 7.22
C VAL A 143 -9.17 -11.49 5.95
N VAL A 144 -8.99 -10.19 5.86
CA VAL A 144 -8.20 -9.57 4.79
C VAL A 144 -6.93 -9.00 5.41
N VAL A 145 -5.79 -9.44 4.90
CA VAL A 145 -4.45 -8.94 5.27
C VAL A 145 -3.78 -8.32 4.06
N CYS A 146 -2.84 -7.42 4.31
CA CYS A 146 -2.15 -6.69 3.26
C CYS A 146 -0.65 -6.57 3.51
N GLU A 147 0.09 -6.41 2.41
CA GLU A 147 1.53 -6.15 2.40
C GLU A 147 1.87 -5.19 1.26
N ILE A 148 2.68 -4.17 1.54
CA ILE A 148 3.25 -3.34 0.49
C ILE A 148 4.39 -4.13 -0.14
N VAL A 149 4.24 -4.51 -1.40
CA VAL A 149 5.20 -5.34 -2.13
C VAL A 149 6.15 -4.52 -2.99
N LEU A 150 5.81 -3.25 -3.26
CA LEU A 150 6.64 -2.31 -4.01
C LEU A 150 6.30 -0.86 -3.66
N ALA A 151 7.32 -0.04 -3.44
CA ALA A 151 7.25 1.41 -3.42
C ALA A 151 8.59 2.00 -3.90
N ARG A 152 8.76 2.16 -5.22
CA ARG A 152 10.00 2.71 -5.83
C ARG A 152 9.72 3.56 -7.03
N GLY A 153 10.46 4.67 -7.18
CA GLY A 153 10.21 5.62 -8.26
C GLY A 153 8.76 6.10 -8.23
N SER A 154 8.00 5.85 -9.30
CA SER A 154 6.56 6.11 -9.39
C SER A 154 5.69 4.86 -9.21
N LEU A 155 6.30 3.69 -9.03
CA LEU A 155 5.57 2.43 -8.94
C LEU A 155 5.24 2.10 -7.48
N PHE A 156 4.01 1.67 -7.28
CA PHE A 156 3.51 1.19 -6.00
C PHE A 156 2.75 -0.13 -6.20
N GLY A 157 2.84 -1.02 -5.23
CA GLY A 157 2.17 -2.32 -5.27
C GLY A 157 1.74 -2.78 -3.88
N GLU A 158 0.50 -3.24 -3.79
CA GLU A 158 -0.07 -3.81 -2.59
C GLU A 158 -0.60 -5.21 -2.88
N ARG A 159 -0.19 -6.17 -2.05
CA ARG A 159 -0.82 -7.48 -1.99
C ARG A 159 -1.96 -7.43 -1.00
N VAL A 160 -3.13 -7.89 -1.43
CA VAL A 160 -4.28 -8.14 -0.57
C VAL A 160 -4.55 -9.64 -0.58
N ARG A 161 -4.64 -10.26 0.60
CA ARG A 161 -4.95 -11.68 0.76
C ARG A 161 -6.21 -11.85 1.59
N VAL A 162 -7.16 -12.61 1.07
CA VAL A 162 -8.45 -12.91 1.68
C VAL A 162 -8.47 -14.37 2.09
N VAL A 163 -8.59 -14.60 3.40
CA VAL A 163 -8.71 -15.94 3.98
C VAL A 163 -10.07 -16.04 4.65
N SER A 164 -10.88 -17.02 4.27
CA SER A 164 -12.22 -17.22 4.84
C SER A 164 -12.45 -18.67 5.22
N THR A 165 -13.18 -18.89 6.31
CA THR A 165 -13.66 -20.21 6.71
C THR A 165 -15.08 -20.14 7.25
N SER A 166 -15.87 -21.19 6.99
CA SER A 166 -17.21 -21.37 7.54
C SER A 166 -17.35 -22.81 8.03
N GLY A 167 -17.33 -23.02 9.35
CA GLY A 167 -17.42 -24.35 9.95
C GLY A 167 -16.22 -25.26 9.65
N SER A 168 -16.49 -26.53 9.33
CA SER A 168 -15.46 -27.57 9.09
C SER A 168 -15.00 -27.68 7.63
N ALA A 169 -15.29 -26.69 6.79
CA ALA A 169 -14.82 -26.66 5.41
C ALA A 169 -13.35 -26.22 5.32
N ASP A 170 -12.65 -26.64 4.27
CA ASP A 170 -11.33 -26.11 3.96
C ASP A 170 -11.43 -24.60 3.74
N PRO A 171 -10.52 -23.79 4.32
CA PRO A 171 -10.57 -22.34 4.17
C PRO A 171 -10.38 -21.95 2.70
N SER A 172 -11.16 -20.99 2.22
CA SER A 172 -10.85 -20.32 0.96
C SER A 172 -9.71 -19.34 1.19
N ASP A 173 -8.75 -19.31 0.27
CA ASP A 173 -7.53 -18.52 0.40
C ASP A 173 -7.17 -17.96 -0.97
N THR A 174 -7.35 -16.65 -1.14
CA THR A 174 -7.06 -15.95 -2.38
C THR A 174 -6.11 -14.79 -2.12
N SER A 175 -5.16 -14.59 -3.01
CA SER A 175 -4.25 -13.45 -2.97
C SER A 175 -4.26 -12.74 -4.31
N THR A 176 -4.24 -11.42 -4.28
CA THR A 176 -4.16 -10.56 -5.45
C THR A 176 -3.15 -9.46 -5.16
N VAL A 177 -2.22 -9.26 -6.07
CA VAL A 177 -1.36 -8.07 -6.04
C VAL A 177 -1.87 -7.06 -7.05
N ILE A 178 -2.04 -5.83 -6.61
CA ILE A 178 -2.46 -4.71 -7.43
C ILE A 178 -1.29 -3.73 -7.47
N TYR A 179 -1.00 -3.22 -8.66
CA TYR A 179 0.08 -2.29 -8.90
C TYR A 179 -0.43 -1.02 -9.56
N THR A 180 0.29 0.07 -9.35
CA THR A 180 0.03 1.36 -10.01
C THR A 180 1.33 2.07 -10.37
N ASP A 181 1.31 2.77 -11.49
CA ASP A 181 2.28 3.82 -11.80
C ASP A 181 1.59 5.16 -11.56
N VAL A 182 1.91 5.81 -10.44
CA VAL A 182 1.25 7.06 -10.07
C VAL A 182 1.58 8.23 -10.99
N SER A 183 2.61 8.09 -11.84
CA SER A 183 2.93 9.12 -12.84
C SER A 183 1.98 9.07 -14.05
N THR A 184 1.42 7.91 -14.35
CA THR A 184 0.49 7.69 -15.47
C THR A 184 -0.95 7.47 -15.01
N GLY A 185 -1.15 7.04 -13.77
CA GLY A 185 -2.43 6.59 -13.22
C GLY A 185 -2.83 5.18 -13.69
N GLU A 186 -1.95 4.46 -14.39
CA GLU A 186 -2.20 3.09 -14.86
C GLU A 186 -2.22 2.13 -13.66
N VAL A 187 -3.23 1.25 -13.62
CA VAL A 187 -3.42 0.24 -12.57
C VAL A 187 -3.49 -1.13 -13.22
N VAL A 188 -2.70 -2.07 -12.70
CA VAL A 188 -2.55 -3.41 -13.27
C VAL A 188 -2.59 -4.45 -12.15
N ALA A 189 -3.40 -5.48 -12.31
CA ALA A 189 -3.38 -6.64 -11.42
C ALA A 189 -2.23 -7.59 -11.83
N GLU A 190 -1.72 -8.36 -10.87
CA GLU A 190 -0.64 -9.32 -11.07
C GLU A 190 -0.82 -10.23 -12.31
N ALA A 191 -2.04 -10.71 -12.52
CA ALA A 191 -2.40 -11.59 -13.62
C ALA A 191 -2.16 -10.97 -15.01
N ASP A 192 -2.19 -9.64 -15.09
CA ASP A 192 -2.10 -8.87 -16.34
C ASP A 192 -0.70 -8.30 -16.59
N LEU A 193 0.29 -8.63 -15.75
CA LEU A 193 1.67 -8.19 -15.92
C LEU A 193 2.40 -8.90 -17.07
N PHE A 194 1.91 -10.06 -17.48
CA PHE A 194 2.60 -10.92 -18.42
C PHE A 194 1.84 -11.01 -19.74
N THR A 195 2.53 -10.76 -20.85
CA THR A 195 2.00 -11.04 -22.19
C THR A 195 2.07 -12.53 -22.50
N ASP A 196 3.18 -13.18 -22.14
CA ASP A 196 3.39 -14.62 -22.20
C ASP A 196 4.56 -15.01 -21.29
N ALA A 197 4.28 -15.21 -19.99
CA ALA A 197 5.28 -15.71 -19.05
C ALA A 197 5.84 -17.08 -19.47
N GLY A 198 5.05 -17.90 -20.16
CA GLY A 198 5.47 -19.22 -20.65
C GLY A 198 6.62 -19.15 -21.65
N ALA A 199 6.77 -18.03 -22.37
CA ALA A 199 7.90 -17.82 -23.28
C ALA A 199 9.27 -17.81 -22.59
N LEU A 200 9.33 -17.46 -21.30
CA LEU A 200 10.60 -17.47 -20.53
C LEU A 200 10.93 -18.83 -19.95
N TRP A 201 9.94 -19.71 -19.80
CA TRP A 201 10.10 -21.02 -19.17
C TRP A 201 11.21 -21.88 -19.80
N PRO A 202 11.31 -22.01 -21.14
CA PRO A 202 12.39 -22.80 -21.74
C PRO A 202 13.78 -22.26 -21.40
N ALA A 203 13.99 -20.93 -21.44
CA ALA A 203 15.27 -20.32 -21.12
C ALA A 203 15.62 -20.46 -19.64
N TYR A 204 14.62 -20.31 -18.77
CA TYR A 204 14.76 -20.44 -17.33
C TYR A 204 15.16 -21.86 -16.91
N ILE A 205 14.40 -22.88 -17.34
CA ILE A 205 14.70 -24.28 -17.01
C ILE A 205 15.97 -24.76 -17.70
N ASP A 206 16.26 -24.32 -18.93
CA ASP A 206 17.51 -24.67 -19.62
C ASP A 206 18.73 -24.12 -18.89
N THR A 207 18.65 -22.90 -18.35
CA THR A 207 19.72 -22.32 -17.53
C THR A 207 19.92 -23.11 -16.24
N LEU A 208 18.83 -23.46 -15.54
CA LEU A 208 18.89 -24.26 -14.31
C LEU A 208 19.50 -25.63 -14.52
N ARG A 209 19.00 -26.41 -15.49
CA ARG A 209 19.51 -27.77 -15.74
C ARG A 209 20.98 -27.76 -16.12
N ARG A 210 21.45 -26.74 -16.85
CA ARG A 210 22.87 -26.57 -17.23
C ARG A 210 23.75 -26.25 -16.04
N GLY A 211 23.36 -25.30 -15.20
CA GLY A 211 24.14 -24.98 -14.01
C GLY A 211 24.14 -26.12 -12.99
N ALA A 212 23.13 -27.01 -13.04
CA ALA A 212 23.14 -28.29 -12.33
C ALA A 212 23.96 -29.39 -13.03
N GLY A 213 24.66 -29.10 -14.14
CA GLY A 213 25.59 -30.00 -14.81
C GLY A 213 25.00 -30.86 -15.94
N SER A 214 23.76 -30.61 -16.37
CA SER A 214 23.14 -31.36 -17.47
C SER A 214 23.80 -31.06 -18.82
N LEU A 215 24.08 -32.11 -19.59
CA LEU A 215 24.56 -32.04 -20.98
C LEU A 215 23.43 -32.32 -22.00
N SER A 216 22.17 -32.34 -21.55
CA SER A 216 21.04 -32.64 -22.42
C SER A 216 20.74 -31.51 -23.40
N LEU A 217 20.62 -31.85 -24.68
CA LEU A 217 20.15 -30.96 -25.76
C LEU A 217 18.66 -31.12 -26.05
N SER A 218 17.94 -31.95 -25.27
CA SER A 218 16.51 -32.15 -25.46
C SER A 218 15.74 -30.84 -25.22
N PRO A 219 14.72 -30.53 -26.03
CA PRO A 219 13.84 -29.40 -25.76
C PRO A 219 13.22 -29.48 -24.36
N VAL A 220 13.13 -28.34 -23.67
CA VAL A 220 12.43 -28.20 -22.40
C VAL A 220 10.92 -28.40 -22.65
N ALA A 221 10.25 -29.17 -21.79
CA ALA A 221 8.79 -29.30 -21.83
C ALA A 221 8.11 -27.96 -21.60
N ALA A 222 6.97 -27.74 -22.26
CA ALA A 222 6.06 -26.66 -21.88
C ALA A 222 5.63 -26.82 -20.41
N PRO A 223 5.46 -25.71 -19.66
CA PRO A 223 5.03 -25.77 -18.27
C PRO A 223 3.57 -26.23 -18.18
N THR A 224 3.24 -26.96 -17.12
CA THR A 224 1.85 -27.12 -16.67
C THR A 224 1.34 -25.83 -16.04
N ASP A 225 0.01 -25.71 -15.86
CA ASP A 225 -0.57 -24.53 -15.20
C ASP A 225 -0.03 -24.32 -13.78
N ALA A 226 0.19 -25.41 -13.04
CA ALA A 226 0.78 -25.36 -11.69
C ALA A 226 2.23 -24.86 -11.71
N GLN A 227 3.04 -25.32 -12.68
CA GLN A 227 4.42 -24.87 -12.86
C GLN A 227 4.48 -23.41 -13.29
N LEU A 228 3.61 -23.01 -14.21
CA LEU A 228 3.53 -21.64 -14.70
C LEU A 228 3.09 -20.68 -13.60
N SER A 229 2.18 -21.10 -12.71
CA SER A 229 1.78 -20.35 -11.53
C SER A 229 2.97 -20.08 -10.59
N VAL A 230 3.71 -21.14 -10.21
CA VAL A 230 4.94 -21.01 -9.39
C VAL A 230 5.99 -20.12 -10.07
N PHE A 231 6.12 -20.21 -11.39
CA PHE A 231 7.07 -19.41 -12.14
C PHE A 231 6.68 -17.92 -12.23
N ARG A 232 5.39 -17.60 -12.37
CA ARG A 232 4.90 -16.22 -12.33
C ARG A 232 5.19 -15.59 -10.97
N ASP A 233 4.95 -16.30 -9.87
CA ASP A 233 5.31 -15.82 -8.53
C ASP A 233 6.82 -15.52 -8.40
N ALA A 234 7.67 -16.38 -8.96
CA ALA A 234 9.12 -16.12 -9.01
C ALA A 234 9.47 -14.87 -9.85
N LEU A 235 8.83 -14.68 -11.00
CA LEU A 235 9.04 -13.50 -11.85
C LEU A 235 8.70 -12.19 -11.14
N LEU A 236 7.70 -12.18 -10.26
CA LEU A 236 7.30 -10.98 -9.51
C LEU A 236 8.30 -10.58 -8.43
N ARG A 237 9.13 -11.53 -7.99
CA ARG A 237 10.22 -11.31 -7.05
C ARG A 237 11.54 -10.98 -7.76
N SER A 238 11.53 -10.87 -9.09
CA SER A 238 12.71 -10.58 -9.90
C SER A 238 13.10 -9.10 -9.89
N HIS A 239 14.35 -8.81 -10.22
CA HIS A 239 14.91 -7.45 -10.26
C HIS A 239 15.94 -7.32 -11.38
N LEU A 240 16.22 -6.10 -11.87
CA LEU A 240 17.32 -5.88 -12.82
C LEU A 240 18.66 -5.71 -12.11
N ILE A 241 19.67 -6.40 -12.61
CA ILE A 241 21.08 -6.17 -12.29
C ILE A 241 21.84 -6.10 -13.62
N ASP A 242 22.55 -5.01 -13.87
CA ASP A 242 23.42 -4.84 -15.06
C ASP A 242 22.76 -5.20 -16.41
N GLY A 243 21.44 -4.97 -16.54
CA GLY A 243 20.68 -5.25 -17.76
C GLY A 243 20.16 -6.70 -17.90
N GLU A 244 20.27 -7.51 -16.84
CA GLU A 244 19.68 -8.85 -16.73
C GLU A 244 18.55 -8.88 -15.70
N VAL A 245 17.48 -9.61 -15.99
CA VAL A 245 16.40 -9.91 -15.05
C VAL A 245 16.81 -11.13 -14.23
N VAL A 246 17.01 -10.93 -12.93
CA VAL A 246 17.42 -11.95 -11.97
C VAL A 246 16.18 -12.53 -11.29
N ILE A 247 15.86 -13.78 -11.64
CA ILE A 247 14.64 -14.49 -11.21
C ILE A 247 15.01 -15.51 -10.13
N PRO A 248 14.47 -15.41 -8.90
CA PRO A 248 14.75 -16.37 -7.84
C PRO A 248 14.17 -17.75 -8.17
N VAL A 249 14.86 -18.81 -7.74
CA VAL A 249 14.36 -20.17 -7.89
C VAL A 249 13.43 -20.52 -6.73
N PRO A 250 12.12 -20.74 -6.97
CA PRO A 250 11.19 -21.04 -5.89
C PRO A 250 11.35 -22.48 -5.42
N ASP A 251 11.18 -22.73 -4.12
CA ASP A 251 11.28 -24.06 -3.52
C ASP A 251 10.28 -25.07 -4.11
N ALA A 252 9.10 -24.57 -4.49
CA ALA A 252 8.04 -25.36 -5.10
C ALA A 252 8.28 -25.67 -6.59
N LEU A 253 9.40 -25.21 -7.19
CA LEU A 253 9.68 -25.46 -8.61
C LEU A 253 9.81 -26.97 -8.88
N THR A 254 9.01 -27.44 -9.83
CA THR A 254 9.11 -28.79 -10.36
C THR A 254 9.31 -28.71 -11.87
N ALA A 255 10.19 -29.52 -12.42
CA ALA A 255 10.38 -29.69 -13.86
C ALA A 255 11.09 -31.02 -14.10
N ARG A 256 10.62 -31.81 -15.07
CA ARG A 256 11.19 -33.14 -15.37
C ARG A 256 12.67 -33.07 -15.74
N GLU A 257 13.09 -31.94 -16.32
CA GLU A 257 14.48 -31.69 -16.73
C GLU A 257 15.42 -31.54 -15.54
N LEU A 258 14.86 -31.30 -14.34
CA LEU A 258 15.58 -31.16 -13.09
C LEU A 258 15.51 -32.46 -12.26
N ASP A 259 14.70 -33.44 -12.67
CA ASP A 259 14.59 -34.74 -12.01
C ASP A 259 15.89 -35.54 -12.22
N GLY A 260 16.45 -36.06 -11.12
CA GLY A 260 17.67 -36.88 -11.16
C GLY A 260 19.00 -36.10 -11.13
N LEU A 261 18.98 -34.76 -11.13
CA LEU A 261 20.17 -33.93 -10.91
C LEU A 261 20.52 -33.90 -9.41
N ALA A 262 21.21 -34.94 -8.92
CA ALA A 262 21.44 -35.14 -7.49
C ALA A 262 22.10 -33.93 -6.78
N GLY A 263 21.52 -33.54 -5.64
CA GLY A 263 22.04 -32.49 -4.75
C GLY A 263 21.80 -31.05 -5.18
N TRP A 264 21.17 -30.79 -6.34
CA TRP A 264 20.86 -29.40 -6.74
C TRP A 264 19.85 -28.75 -5.79
N ARG A 265 18.75 -29.45 -5.46
CA ARG A 265 17.74 -28.98 -4.50
C ARG A 265 18.27 -28.78 -3.08
N GLU A 266 19.20 -29.62 -2.63
CA GLU A 266 19.76 -29.53 -1.28
C GLU A 266 20.70 -28.32 -1.16
N ARG A 267 21.56 -28.10 -2.16
CA ARG A 267 22.38 -26.88 -2.27
C ARG A 267 21.54 -25.61 -2.42
N SER A 268 20.43 -25.68 -3.18
CA SER A 268 19.51 -24.55 -3.35
C SER A 268 18.79 -24.13 -2.07
N ARG A 269 18.62 -25.01 -1.08
CA ARG A 269 18.01 -24.63 0.20
C ARG A 269 18.96 -23.86 1.11
N GLU A 270 20.26 -24.12 1.01
CA GLU A 270 21.28 -23.42 1.80
C GLU A 270 21.64 -22.07 1.16
N HIS A 271 21.67 -22.01 -0.18
CA HIS A 271 21.93 -20.81 -0.96
C HIS A 271 20.97 -20.79 -2.17
N PRO A 272 19.79 -20.16 -2.08
CA PRO A 272 18.82 -20.16 -3.17
C PRO A 272 19.44 -19.51 -4.42
N PRO A 273 19.58 -20.26 -5.53
CA PRO A 273 20.09 -19.69 -6.77
C PRO A 273 19.03 -18.81 -7.42
N SER A 274 19.49 -17.87 -8.24
CA SER A 274 18.67 -17.13 -9.17
C SER A 274 19.14 -17.37 -10.60
N VAL A 275 18.22 -17.22 -11.55
CA VAL A 275 18.50 -17.25 -12.99
C VAL A 275 18.52 -15.83 -13.51
N ALA A 276 19.65 -15.39 -14.05
CA ALA A 276 19.74 -14.13 -14.78
C ALA A 276 19.43 -14.37 -16.26
N LEU A 277 18.40 -13.71 -16.78
CA LEU A 277 18.06 -13.70 -18.21
C LEU A 277 18.26 -12.30 -18.78
N SER A 278 18.67 -12.16 -20.05
CA SER A 278 18.81 -10.83 -20.65
C SER A 278 17.49 -10.04 -20.59
N ALA A 279 17.53 -8.73 -20.30
CA ALA A 279 16.33 -7.89 -20.26
C ALA A 279 15.56 -7.90 -21.59
N SER A 280 16.25 -8.04 -22.73
CA SER A 280 15.63 -8.15 -24.06
C SER A 280 14.77 -9.42 -24.24
N LEU A 281 15.17 -10.52 -23.59
CA LEU A 281 14.42 -11.76 -23.60
C LEU A 281 13.20 -11.63 -22.69
N ALA A 282 13.42 -11.12 -21.47
CA ALA A 282 12.37 -10.90 -20.48
C ALA A 282 11.30 -9.91 -20.97
N SER A 283 11.69 -8.80 -21.61
CA SER A 283 10.77 -7.75 -22.07
C SER A 283 9.72 -8.25 -23.06
N ARG A 284 9.97 -9.35 -23.79
CA ARG A 284 8.99 -9.91 -24.73
C ARG A 284 7.82 -10.62 -24.02
N ALA A 285 8.06 -11.09 -22.80
CA ALA A 285 7.08 -11.79 -21.98
C ALA A 285 6.35 -10.87 -20.99
N LEU A 286 6.77 -9.61 -20.90
CA LEU A 286 6.30 -8.61 -19.96
C LEU A 286 5.53 -7.50 -20.69
N THR A 287 4.45 -7.03 -20.09
CA THR A 287 3.77 -5.81 -20.55
C THR A 287 4.69 -4.59 -20.42
N PRO A 288 4.41 -3.46 -21.11
CA PRO A 288 5.15 -2.22 -20.92
C PRO A 288 5.20 -1.78 -19.45
N PHE A 289 4.09 -1.94 -18.74
CA PHE A 289 4.00 -1.69 -17.30
C PHE A 289 4.95 -2.61 -16.50
N ALA A 290 4.93 -3.92 -16.75
CA ALA A 290 5.84 -4.87 -16.11
C ALA A 290 7.32 -4.59 -16.42
N GLN A 291 7.65 -4.04 -17.59
CA GLN A 291 9.00 -3.61 -17.93
C GLN A 291 9.44 -2.36 -17.15
N ALA A 292 8.51 -1.55 -16.64
CA ALA A 292 8.84 -0.40 -15.79
C ALA A 292 9.35 -0.84 -14.42
N PHE A 293 8.81 -1.91 -13.82
CA PHE A 293 9.29 -2.49 -12.55
C PHE A 293 10.77 -2.79 -12.58
N LEU A 294 11.17 -3.42 -13.68
CA LEU A 294 12.55 -3.80 -13.91
C LEU A 294 13.48 -2.59 -13.80
N ARG A 295 13.04 -1.40 -14.23
CA ARG A 295 13.82 -0.16 -14.26
C ARG A 295 13.57 0.76 -13.08
N ALA A 296 12.68 0.39 -12.16
CA ALA A 296 12.31 1.24 -11.03
C ALA A 296 13.44 1.24 -9.99
N GLU A 297 14.13 2.37 -9.89
CA GLU A 297 15.23 2.59 -8.94
C GLU A 297 14.89 3.75 -7.99
N GLY A 298 15.54 3.74 -6.81
CA GLY A 298 15.41 4.78 -5.80
C GLY A 298 14.13 4.70 -4.96
N ASP A 299 14.05 5.60 -3.98
CA ASP A 299 12.90 5.72 -3.08
C ASP A 299 11.62 6.08 -3.84
N PHE A 300 10.48 5.74 -3.26
CA PHE A 300 9.18 6.15 -3.80
C PHE A 300 9.07 7.68 -3.83
N ALA A 301 9.05 8.24 -5.04
CA ALA A 301 8.99 9.68 -5.30
C ALA A 301 7.63 10.11 -5.90
N GLY A 302 6.69 9.18 -6.00
CA GLY A 302 5.42 9.29 -6.70
C GLY A 302 4.37 10.20 -6.04
N ARG A 303 4.77 11.40 -5.58
CA ARG A 303 3.89 12.37 -4.91
C ARG A 303 2.63 12.63 -5.73
N PRO A 304 1.46 12.18 -5.25
CA PRO A 304 0.21 12.69 -5.73
C PRO A 304 0.03 14.13 -5.21
N SER A 305 -0.29 15.04 -6.10
CA SER A 305 -0.82 16.36 -5.75
C SER A 305 -2.28 16.21 -5.31
N ALA A 306 -2.52 15.86 -4.04
CA ALA A 306 -3.81 16.00 -3.38
C ALA A 306 -3.56 16.08 -1.87
N GLY A 307 -4.39 16.84 -1.15
CA GLY A 307 -4.33 16.94 0.31
C GLY A 307 -4.28 15.56 0.96
N ALA A 308 -3.74 15.51 2.19
CA ALA A 308 -3.57 14.28 2.96
C ALA A 308 -4.77 13.34 2.76
N GLY A 309 -4.51 12.08 2.37
CA GLY A 309 -5.42 11.14 1.69
C GLY A 309 -6.69 10.73 2.46
N PHE A 310 -7.44 11.71 2.91
CA PHE A 310 -8.65 11.65 3.72
C PHE A 310 -9.88 12.02 2.90
N GLU A 311 -9.72 12.74 1.78
CA GLU A 311 -10.81 13.14 0.88
C GLU A 311 -11.55 11.95 0.24
N GLN A 312 -10.93 10.77 0.19
CA GLN A 312 -11.48 9.55 -0.42
C GLN A 312 -11.61 8.40 0.58
N MET A 313 -11.82 8.72 1.86
CA MET A 313 -12.03 7.68 2.88
C MET A 313 -13.32 6.88 2.56
N PRO A 314 -13.27 5.53 2.47
CA PRO A 314 -14.45 4.72 2.20
C PRO A 314 -15.30 4.56 3.46
N CYS A 315 -16.01 5.64 3.84
CA CYS A 315 -16.80 5.69 5.07
C CYS A 315 -18.00 4.72 5.13
N ASP A 316 -18.27 4.03 4.03
CA ASP A 316 -19.20 2.90 3.96
C ASP A 316 -18.56 1.55 4.31
N LEU A 317 -17.22 1.47 4.33
CA LEU A 317 -16.43 0.32 4.81
C LEU A 317 -15.80 0.57 6.18
N VAL A 318 -15.35 1.79 6.47
CA VAL A 318 -14.69 2.12 7.74
C VAL A 318 -15.53 3.08 8.56
N PRO A 319 -15.54 2.98 9.89
CA PRO A 319 -16.34 3.87 10.72
C PRO A 319 -15.72 5.27 10.74
N CYS A 320 -16.28 6.20 9.98
CA CYS A 320 -15.81 7.58 9.93
C CYS A 320 -16.45 8.46 11.00
N MET A 321 -15.73 9.49 11.42
CA MET A 321 -16.27 10.63 12.16
C MET A 321 -15.50 11.91 11.84
N ALA A 322 -16.14 13.06 12.03
CA ALA A 322 -15.51 14.38 11.89
C ALA A 322 -15.18 14.96 13.26
N LEU A 323 -13.88 15.08 13.56
CA LEU A 323 -13.40 15.91 14.65
C LEU A 323 -13.36 17.36 14.18
N THR A 324 -14.00 18.27 14.92
CA THR A 324 -14.08 19.68 14.54
C THR A 324 -13.58 20.60 15.66
N LEU A 325 -12.80 21.62 15.29
CA LEU A 325 -12.09 22.51 16.19
C LEU A 325 -12.51 23.96 15.94
N ASP A 326 -13.09 24.62 16.95
CA ASP A 326 -13.62 25.97 16.86
C ASP A 326 -12.69 27.03 17.49
N ASP A 327 -12.93 28.30 17.15
CA ASP A 327 -12.31 29.54 17.65
C ASP A 327 -10.88 29.86 17.23
N GLY A 328 -10.15 28.89 16.67
CA GLY A 328 -8.80 29.10 16.16
C GLY A 328 -8.68 30.05 14.95
N PRO A 329 -7.46 30.23 14.43
CA PRO A 329 -6.22 29.66 14.95
C PRO A 329 -5.72 30.37 16.21
N SER A 330 -4.88 29.69 16.98
CA SER A 330 -4.26 30.16 18.21
C SER A 330 -2.79 29.76 18.28
N THR A 331 -2.10 30.12 19.36
CA THR A 331 -0.75 29.61 19.64
C THR A 331 -0.72 28.11 19.92
N LEU A 332 -1.86 27.49 20.22
CA LEU A 332 -1.99 26.05 20.50
C LEU A 332 -2.30 25.23 19.25
N THR A 333 -2.95 25.80 18.22
CA THR A 333 -3.31 25.10 16.98
C THR A 333 -2.17 24.24 16.39
N PRO A 334 -0.89 24.71 16.34
CA PRO A 334 0.21 23.87 15.85
C PRO A 334 0.37 22.53 16.57
N GLN A 335 0.06 22.45 17.87
CA GLN A 335 0.13 21.21 18.65
C GLN A 335 -0.95 20.21 18.22
N PHE A 336 -2.15 20.68 17.89
CA PHE A 336 -3.22 19.82 17.36
C PHE A 336 -2.83 19.25 15.99
N LEU A 337 -2.23 20.08 15.14
CA LEU A 337 -1.73 19.66 13.82
C LEU A 337 -0.63 18.59 13.94
N ASP A 338 0.30 18.75 14.90
CA ASP A 338 1.34 17.75 15.14
C ASP A 338 0.75 16.39 15.53
N VAL A 339 -0.23 16.36 16.45
CA VAL A 339 -0.94 15.13 16.82
C VAL A 339 -1.68 14.52 15.63
N LEU A 340 -2.43 15.32 14.87
CA LEU A 340 -3.19 14.84 13.71
C LEU A 340 -2.28 14.22 12.64
N ARG A 341 -1.12 14.82 12.38
CA ARG A 341 -0.11 14.28 11.47
C ARG A 341 0.44 12.95 11.96
N ASP A 342 0.87 12.89 13.22
CA ASP A 342 1.50 11.70 13.80
C ASP A 342 0.50 10.52 13.89
N GLU A 343 -0.79 10.85 14.05
CA GLU A 343 -1.90 9.91 14.08
C GLU A 343 -2.59 9.70 12.72
N GLN A 344 -1.99 10.16 11.61
CA GLN A 344 -2.54 10.04 10.24
C GLN A 344 -4.05 10.32 10.20
N SER A 345 -4.46 11.48 10.72
CA SER A 345 -5.85 11.84 10.92
C SER A 345 -6.15 13.24 10.38
N ALA A 346 -7.39 13.49 9.95
CA ALA A 346 -7.86 14.81 9.57
C ALA A 346 -8.91 15.37 10.52
N ALA A 347 -9.02 16.70 10.52
CA ALA A 347 -10.02 17.45 11.26
C ALA A 347 -10.58 18.60 10.40
N THR A 348 -11.64 19.23 10.89
CA THR A 348 -12.16 20.48 10.33
C THR A 348 -12.00 21.62 11.32
N PHE A 349 -11.38 22.72 10.91
CA PHE A 349 -11.13 23.89 11.74
C PHE A 349 -12.10 25.02 11.38
N PHE A 350 -13.03 25.34 12.27
CA PHE A 350 -13.91 26.49 12.14
C PHE A 350 -13.21 27.72 12.72
N MET A 351 -12.67 28.55 11.83
CA MET A 351 -11.77 29.63 12.22
C MET A 351 -12.47 30.99 12.31
N LEU A 352 -12.04 31.79 13.28
CA LEU A 352 -12.39 33.20 13.37
C LEU A 352 -11.53 34.05 12.43
N GLY A 353 -12.16 34.92 11.64
CA GLY A 353 -11.46 35.78 10.69
C GLY A 353 -10.41 36.68 11.33
N GLN A 354 -10.71 37.26 12.51
CA GLN A 354 -9.74 38.09 13.23
C GLN A 354 -8.51 37.31 13.70
N ASN A 355 -8.66 36.01 14.02
CA ASN A 355 -7.56 35.16 14.46
C ASN A 355 -6.73 34.71 13.27
N ALA A 356 -7.39 34.30 12.17
CA ALA A 356 -6.73 33.96 10.92
C ALA A 356 -5.84 35.09 10.40
N GLN A 357 -6.25 36.36 10.59
CA GLN A 357 -5.44 37.53 10.24
C GLN A 357 -4.12 37.60 11.02
N ASN A 358 -4.11 37.16 12.28
CA ASN A 358 -2.93 37.17 13.14
C ASN A 358 -2.06 35.91 13.00
N PHE A 359 -2.61 34.81 12.47
CA PHE A 359 -1.93 33.52 12.33
C PHE A 359 -1.98 32.98 10.87
N PRO A 360 -1.56 33.76 9.86
CA PRO A 360 -1.70 33.37 8.46
C PRO A 360 -0.90 32.11 8.10
N ASP A 361 0.27 31.90 8.73
CA ASP A 361 1.09 30.71 8.51
C ASP A 361 0.42 29.45 9.07
N THR A 362 -0.28 29.56 10.19
CA THR A 362 -1.06 28.44 10.74
C THR A 362 -2.22 28.06 9.81
N VAL A 363 -2.92 29.03 9.22
CA VAL A 363 -3.99 28.75 8.24
C VAL A 363 -3.43 28.01 7.01
N ARG A 364 -2.28 28.43 6.49
CA ARG A 364 -1.60 27.74 5.38
C ARG A 364 -1.19 26.32 5.77
N ARG A 365 -0.68 26.13 6.98
CA ARG A 365 -0.28 24.82 7.49
C ARG A 365 -1.48 23.87 7.60
N VAL A 366 -2.60 24.34 8.16
CA VAL A 366 -3.86 23.57 8.25
C VAL A 366 -4.28 23.05 6.86
N ALA A 367 -4.26 23.92 5.85
CA ALA A 367 -4.60 23.56 4.48
C ALA A 367 -3.58 22.59 3.84
N ALA A 368 -2.28 22.85 4.01
CA ALA A 368 -1.20 22.04 3.45
C ALA A 368 -1.14 20.62 4.04
N GLU A 369 -1.55 20.44 5.30
CA GLU A 369 -1.63 19.14 5.97
C GLU A 369 -2.95 18.40 5.70
N GLY A 370 -3.81 18.91 4.80
CA GLY A 370 -5.00 18.22 4.30
C GLY A 370 -6.21 18.28 5.23
N HIS A 371 -6.26 19.26 6.14
CA HIS A 371 -7.45 19.51 6.95
C HIS A 371 -8.42 20.45 6.23
N GLN A 372 -9.69 20.42 6.64
CA GLN A 372 -10.71 21.31 6.11
C GLN A 372 -10.79 22.60 6.93
N ILE A 373 -11.03 23.72 6.26
CA ILE A 373 -11.23 25.03 6.88
C ILE A 373 -12.69 25.46 6.72
N GLY A 374 -13.36 25.67 7.85
CA GLY A 374 -14.70 26.21 7.95
C GLY A 374 -14.70 27.65 8.49
N ASN A 375 -15.80 28.36 8.27
CA ASN A 375 -15.97 29.75 8.72
C ASN A 375 -16.66 29.80 10.10
N HIS A 376 -16.06 30.47 11.08
CA HIS A 376 -16.68 30.66 12.40
C HIS A 376 -17.05 32.12 12.70
N THR A 377 -17.33 32.92 11.68
CA THR A 377 -17.52 34.39 11.72
C THR A 377 -16.22 35.17 11.90
N TRP A 378 -16.31 36.50 11.91
CA TRP A 378 -15.13 37.36 12.04
C TRP A 378 -14.63 37.44 13.48
N ASN A 379 -15.55 37.71 14.43
CA ASN A 379 -15.23 37.97 15.84
C ASN A 379 -16.23 37.35 16.83
N HIS A 380 -16.89 36.25 16.43
CA HIS A 380 -17.75 35.42 17.29
C HIS A 380 -19.05 36.08 17.84
N PRO A 381 -19.80 36.93 17.07
CA PRO A 381 -21.13 37.36 17.50
C PRO A 381 -22.19 36.27 17.26
N TYR A 382 -23.26 36.28 18.04
CA TYR A 382 -24.44 35.45 17.76
C TYR A 382 -25.17 36.01 16.54
N LEU A 383 -25.21 35.23 15.45
CA LEU A 383 -25.75 35.69 14.17
C LEU A 383 -27.25 36.01 14.24
N THR A 384 -27.99 35.36 15.13
CA THR A 384 -29.42 35.60 15.38
C THR A 384 -29.71 36.98 16.00
N GLU A 385 -28.69 37.69 16.47
CA GLU A 385 -28.80 39.04 17.05
C GLU A 385 -28.38 40.15 16.07
N LEU A 386 -28.03 39.79 14.83
CA LEU A 386 -27.47 40.70 13.84
C LEU A 386 -28.45 41.01 12.71
N THR A 387 -28.24 42.16 12.04
CA THR A 387 -28.92 42.44 10.77
C THR A 387 -28.33 41.60 9.63
N LYS A 388 -29.06 41.50 8.53
CA LYS A 388 -28.59 40.82 7.31
C LYS A 388 -27.20 41.30 6.87
N GLU A 389 -26.99 42.61 6.79
CA GLU A 389 -25.73 43.20 6.34
C GLU A 389 -24.57 42.87 7.28
N GLN A 390 -24.84 42.77 8.58
CA GLN A 390 -23.85 42.38 9.58
C GLN A 390 -23.49 40.90 9.46
N ILE A 391 -24.47 40.02 9.22
CA ILE A 391 -24.23 38.59 8.96
C ILE A 391 -23.39 38.43 7.68
N GLU A 392 -23.76 39.14 6.61
CA GLU A 392 -23.04 39.13 5.33
C GLU A 392 -21.59 39.61 5.48
N ASP A 393 -21.33 40.63 6.31
CA ASP A 393 -19.97 41.07 6.62
C ASP A 393 -19.19 40.01 7.40
N GLN A 394 -19.76 39.49 8.50
CA GLN A 394 -19.14 38.48 9.37
C GLN A 394 -18.70 37.24 8.58
N LEU A 395 -19.59 36.72 7.75
CA LEU A 395 -19.32 35.51 6.96
C LEU A 395 -18.48 35.83 5.72
N GLY A 396 -18.84 36.88 4.97
CA GLY A 396 -18.20 37.21 3.70
C GLY A 396 -16.74 37.67 3.87
N ARG A 397 -16.44 38.49 4.89
CA ARG A 397 -15.07 38.95 5.18
C ARG A 397 -14.18 37.78 5.60
N THR A 398 -14.67 36.93 6.49
CA THR A 398 -13.95 35.75 6.97
C THR A 398 -13.69 34.75 5.84
N ALA A 399 -14.70 34.46 5.03
CA ALA A 399 -14.57 33.52 3.92
C ALA A 399 -13.55 34.02 2.86
N ARG A 400 -13.52 35.32 2.56
CA ARG A 400 -12.49 35.89 1.66
C ARG A 400 -11.09 35.69 2.21
N LEU A 401 -10.85 36.12 3.45
CA LEU A 401 -9.54 35.99 4.08
C LEU A 401 -9.06 34.54 4.15
N LEU A 402 -9.92 33.62 4.59
CA LEU A 402 -9.55 32.21 4.74
C LEU A 402 -9.22 31.59 3.39
N ARG A 403 -10.02 31.83 2.33
CA ARG A 403 -9.71 31.36 0.97
C ARG A 403 -8.38 31.91 0.45
N ASP A 404 -8.12 33.21 0.67
CA ASP A 404 -6.89 33.86 0.20
C ASP A 404 -5.65 33.28 0.90
N LEU A 405 -5.77 32.92 2.19
CA LEU A 405 -4.68 32.33 2.96
C LEU A 405 -4.48 30.84 2.66
N SER A 406 -5.55 30.06 2.57
CA SER A 406 -5.49 28.60 2.46
C SER A 406 -5.34 28.10 1.03
N GLY A 407 -5.80 28.87 0.03
CA GLY A 407 -5.94 28.39 -1.35
C GLY A 407 -7.06 27.35 -1.53
N GLN A 408 -7.83 27.07 -0.49
CA GLN A 408 -8.95 26.11 -0.49
C GLN A 408 -10.30 26.84 -0.49
N PRO A 409 -11.37 26.23 -1.01
CA PRO A 409 -12.73 26.76 -0.82
C PRO A 409 -13.13 26.73 0.66
N VAL A 410 -13.90 27.73 1.08
CA VAL A 410 -14.51 27.78 2.42
C VAL A 410 -16.02 27.74 2.21
N GLY A 411 -16.55 26.52 2.20
CA GLY A 411 -17.91 26.22 1.77
C GLY A 411 -18.90 25.94 2.91
N THR A 412 -18.44 25.95 4.17
CA THR A 412 -19.27 25.69 5.35
C THR A 412 -19.03 26.74 6.42
N PHE A 413 -20.03 26.96 7.29
CA PHE A 413 -19.86 27.77 8.48
C PHE A 413 -20.43 27.08 9.71
N ARG A 414 -19.92 27.43 10.88
CA ARG A 414 -20.51 27.08 12.17
C ARG A 414 -20.94 28.35 12.88
N PRO A 415 -22.22 28.49 13.28
CA PRO A 415 -22.70 29.66 14.00
C PRO A 415 -22.16 29.66 15.46
N PRO A 416 -21.60 30.78 15.95
CA PRO A 416 -21.20 30.94 17.34
C PRO A 416 -22.31 30.53 18.34
N GLY A 417 -21.95 29.72 19.33
CA GLY A 417 -22.86 29.17 20.33
C GLY A 417 -23.92 28.19 19.80
N GLY A 418 -23.86 27.83 18.51
CA GLY A 418 -24.88 27.00 17.87
C GLY A 418 -26.22 27.72 17.62
N PHE A 419 -26.29 29.04 17.86
CA PHE A 419 -27.50 29.84 17.68
C PHE A 419 -27.76 30.09 16.20
N ILE A 420 -28.85 29.51 15.69
CA ILE A 420 -29.22 29.58 14.28
C ILE A 420 -30.73 29.53 14.08
N ASP A 421 -31.21 30.26 13.08
CA ASP A 421 -32.59 30.27 12.63
C ASP A 421 -32.66 30.22 11.08
N ALA A 422 -33.88 30.25 10.54
CA ALA A 422 -34.11 30.17 9.09
C ALA A 422 -33.55 31.39 8.34
N ASP A 423 -33.55 32.57 8.95
CA ASP A 423 -33.07 33.80 8.33
C ASP A 423 -31.54 33.75 8.22
N VAL A 424 -30.83 33.34 9.28
CA VAL A 424 -29.38 33.15 9.27
C VAL A 424 -28.97 32.12 8.19
N VAL A 425 -29.67 30.99 8.09
CA VAL A 425 -29.39 29.98 7.05
C VAL A 425 -29.58 30.55 5.64
N ALA A 426 -30.68 31.28 5.42
CA ALA A 426 -30.98 31.87 4.12
C ALA A 426 -29.98 32.96 3.73
N ILE A 427 -29.55 33.79 4.68
CA ILE A 427 -28.58 34.87 4.45
C ILE A 427 -27.17 34.30 4.21
N ALA A 428 -26.77 33.28 4.98
CA ALA A 428 -25.46 32.66 4.84
C ALA A 428 -25.27 31.99 3.47
N GLY A 429 -26.30 31.31 2.95
CA GLY A 429 -26.27 30.67 1.63
C GLY A 429 -25.29 29.50 1.51
N GLN A 430 -24.89 28.91 2.64
CA GLN A 430 -23.96 27.77 2.73
C GLN A 430 -24.38 26.85 3.91
N PRO A 431 -23.98 25.57 3.92
CA PRO A 431 -24.26 24.65 5.03
C PRO A 431 -23.82 25.19 6.39
N ALA A 432 -24.75 25.14 7.35
CA ALA A 432 -24.51 25.45 8.75
C ALA A 432 -24.21 24.16 9.52
N ILE A 433 -22.97 24.02 9.98
CA ILE A 433 -22.48 22.83 10.65
C ILE A 433 -22.58 23.01 12.15
N LEU A 434 -23.36 22.16 12.79
CA LEU A 434 -23.43 22.01 14.24
C LEU A 434 -22.66 20.74 14.64
N TRP A 435 -23.08 20.08 15.72
CA TRP A 435 -22.43 18.88 16.24
C TRP A 435 -23.47 17.92 16.82
N SER A 436 -23.10 16.64 16.88
CA SER A 436 -23.86 15.59 17.57
C SER A 436 -23.25 15.26 18.93
N VAL A 437 -21.96 15.54 19.13
CA VAL A 437 -21.24 15.39 20.41
C VAL A 437 -20.56 16.70 20.78
N ASP A 438 -20.90 17.22 21.96
CA ASP A 438 -20.27 18.40 22.57
C ASP A 438 -19.34 17.93 23.70
N THR A 439 -18.03 18.07 23.53
CA THR A 439 -17.07 17.65 24.58
C THR A 439 -17.12 18.53 25.82
N ARG A 440 -17.73 19.72 25.73
CA ARG A 440 -17.76 20.74 26.78
C ARG A 440 -16.37 21.12 27.31
N ASP A 441 -15.35 21.01 26.46
CA ASP A 441 -13.99 21.40 26.80
C ASP A 441 -13.86 22.87 27.22
N TRP A 442 -14.73 23.73 26.69
CA TRP A 442 -14.88 25.14 27.06
C TRP A 442 -15.35 25.36 28.52
N GLU A 443 -16.01 24.38 29.15
CA GLU A 443 -16.33 24.39 30.59
C GLU A 443 -15.11 24.07 31.48
N LYS A 444 -13.97 23.71 30.86
CA LYS A 444 -12.71 23.33 31.52
C LYS A 444 -12.87 22.17 32.52
N PRO A 445 -13.46 21.03 32.10
CA PRO A 445 -13.49 19.82 32.91
C PRO A 445 -12.08 19.32 33.24
N ALA A 446 -11.98 18.37 34.18
CA ALA A 446 -10.73 17.68 34.43
C ALA A 446 -10.28 16.89 33.19
N ASP A 447 -8.97 16.84 32.93
CA ASP A 447 -8.38 16.24 31.73
C ASP A 447 -8.83 14.77 31.51
N ASP A 448 -8.97 13.99 32.59
CA ASP A 448 -9.45 12.60 32.52
C ASP A 448 -10.92 12.48 32.16
N ASP A 449 -11.77 13.39 32.67
CA ASP A 449 -13.19 13.41 32.30
C ASP A 449 -13.38 13.87 30.86
N LEU A 450 -12.63 14.89 30.42
CA LEU A 450 -12.66 15.38 29.05
C LEU A 450 -12.28 14.26 28.07
N ALA A 451 -11.13 13.62 28.29
CA ALA A 451 -10.65 12.60 27.37
C ALA A 451 -11.58 11.39 27.36
N ARG A 452 -12.00 10.89 28.53
CA ARG A 452 -12.92 9.75 28.62
C ARG A 452 -14.22 10.04 27.88
N TYR A 453 -14.83 11.20 28.10
CA TYR A 453 -16.07 11.56 27.41
C TYR A 453 -15.86 11.72 25.90
N ALA A 454 -14.82 12.42 25.47
CA ALA A 454 -14.50 12.61 24.06
C ALA A 454 -14.21 11.28 23.35
N ILE A 455 -13.60 10.31 24.03
CA ILE A 455 -13.32 8.99 23.47
C ILE A 455 -14.57 8.11 23.45
N ASP A 456 -15.38 8.07 24.51
CA ASP A 456 -16.46 7.08 24.67
C ASP A 456 -17.78 7.51 24.01
N ALA A 457 -18.09 8.81 23.99
CA ALA A 457 -19.39 9.32 23.52
C ALA A 457 -19.65 9.18 22.01
N PRO A 458 -18.65 9.29 21.10
CA PRO A 458 -18.91 9.21 19.67
C PRO A 458 -19.43 7.86 19.18
N GLU A 459 -20.34 7.94 18.22
CA GLU A 459 -20.79 6.86 17.35
C GLU A 459 -20.35 7.11 15.89
N VAL A 460 -20.55 6.14 14.99
CA VAL A 460 -20.29 6.31 13.55
C VAL A 460 -21.03 7.55 13.03
N SER A 461 -20.35 8.33 12.18
CA SER A 461 -20.86 9.57 11.61
C SER A 461 -21.05 10.73 12.59
N THR A 462 -20.44 10.66 13.78
CA THR A 462 -20.38 11.78 14.72
C THR A 462 -19.69 12.99 14.12
N ILE A 463 -20.24 14.18 14.39
CA ILE A 463 -19.55 15.47 14.28
C ILE A 463 -19.27 15.94 15.71
N MET A 464 -18.00 15.94 16.12
CA MET A 464 -17.57 16.27 17.48
C MET A 464 -17.10 17.72 17.56
N LEU A 465 -17.60 18.48 18.53
CA LEU A 465 -17.14 19.83 18.88
C LEU A 465 -16.02 19.79 19.93
N MET A 466 -14.90 20.42 19.60
CA MET A 466 -13.79 20.80 20.48
C MET A 466 -13.28 22.20 20.11
N HIS A 467 -12.37 22.77 20.90
CA HIS A 467 -11.80 24.10 20.67
C HIS A 467 -10.26 24.06 20.73
N ASP A 468 -9.59 24.51 19.68
CA ASP A 468 -8.11 24.53 19.58
C ASP A 468 -7.46 25.77 20.23
N ILE A 469 -8.24 26.49 21.05
CA ILE A 469 -7.80 27.59 21.92
C ILE A 469 -7.69 27.16 23.39
N GLN A 470 -8.22 25.98 23.75
CA GLN A 470 -8.30 25.54 25.14
C GLN A 470 -7.06 24.71 25.52
N ALA A 471 -6.37 25.16 26.58
CA ALA A 471 -5.19 24.45 27.09
C ALA A 471 -5.53 23.03 27.61
N GLY A 472 -6.75 22.81 28.12
CA GLY A 472 -7.23 21.48 28.52
C GLY A 472 -7.32 20.53 27.34
N SER A 473 -7.96 20.97 26.25
CA SER A 473 -8.06 20.23 24.99
C SER A 473 -6.68 19.88 24.45
N ALA A 474 -5.77 20.85 24.40
CA ALA A 474 -4.41 20.62 23.92
C ALA A 474 -3.66 19.54 24.72
N ARG A 475 -3.83 19.49 26.06
CA ARG A 475 -3.17 18.48 26.90
C ARG A 475 -3.68 17.05 26.65
N VAL A 476 -4.94 16.90 26.28
CA VAL A 476 -5.57 15.57 26.14
C VAL A 476 -5.74 15.11 24.70
N PHE A 477 -5.49 15.98 23.73
CA PHE A 477 -5.83 15.75 22.34
C PHE A 477 -5.20 14.48 21.76
N ASP A 478 -3.93 14.22 22.07
CA ASP A 478 -3.23 12.98 21.71
C ASP A 478 -3.95 11.72 22.22
N ARG A 479 -4.36 11.73 23.49
CA ARG A 479 -5.14 10.64 24.10
C ARG A 479 -6.52 10.47 23.46
N VAL A 480 -7.15 11.58 23.06
CA VAL A 480 -8.45 11.56 22.38
C VAL A 480 -8.31 10.94 20.99
N VAL A 481 -7.38 11.40 20.17
CA VAL A 481 -7.18 10.90 18.80
C VAL A 481 -6.80 9.41 18.82
N SER A 482 -5.79 9.05 19.62
CA SER A 482 -5.37 7.64 19.77
C SER A 482 -6.51 6.76 20.31
N GLY A 483 -7.28 7.22 21.29
CA GLY A 483 -8.43 6.51 21.83
C GLY A 483 -9.56 6.31 20.81
N LEU A 484 -9.84 7.30 19.97
CA LEU A 484 -10.83 7.16 18.89
C LEU A 484 -10.34 6.16 17.82
N ARG A 485 -9.06 6.23 17.43
CA ARG A 485 -8.47 5.26 16.49
C ARG A 485 -8.47 3.84 17.07
N ASP A 486 -8.20 3.69 18.36
CA ASP A 486 -8.25 2.42 19.09
C ASP A 486 -9.66 1.78 19.07
N ARG A 487 -10.71 2.59 19.15
CA ARG A 487 -12.11 2.17 18.96
C ARG A 487 -12.46 1.80 17.51
N GLY A 488 -11.58 2.09 16.56
CA GLY A 488 -11.77 1.78 15.14
C GLY A 488 -12.08 2.99 14.26
N PHE A 489 -12.29 4.20 14.81
CA PHE A 489 -12.65 5.36 14.00
C PHE A 489 -11.57 5.78 12.99
N SER A 490 -12.01 6.21 11.81
CA SER A 490 -11.22 7.01 10.88
C SER A 490 -11.63 8.47 11.04
N LEU A 491 -10.68 9.33 11.45
CA LEU A 491 -10.94 10.76 11.63
C LEU A 491 -10.76 11.49 10.31
N VAL A 492 -11.84 12.08 9.82
CA VAL A 492 -11.92 12.68 8.48
C VAL A 492 -12.42 14.12 8.55
N THR A 493 -12.26 14.85 7.44
CA THR A 493 -12.91 16.16 7.25
C THR A 493 -14.43 16.00 7.12
N LEU A 494 -15.20 17.09 7.25
CA LEU A 494 -16.64 17.04 6.97
C LEU A 494 -16.90 16.65 5.52
N ASP A 495 -16.17 17.23 4.57
CA ASP A 495 -16.38 16.91 3.15
C ASP A 495 -16.23 15.40 2.92
N ALA A 496 -15.16 14.79 3.44
CA ALA A 496 -14.96 13.34 3.35
C ALA A 496 -16.07 12.54 4.05
N LEU A 497 -16.52 12.96 5.24
CA LEU A 497 -17.62 12.31 5.96
C LEU A 497 -18.93 12.28 5.14
N PHE A 498 -19.15 13.30 4.29
CA PHE A 498 -20.31 13.42 3.41
C PHE A 498 -20.03 13.00 1.96
N GLY A 499 -18.92 12.33 1.66
CA GLY A 499 -18.59 11.87 0.30
C GLY A 499 -18.32 13.01 -0.69
N GLY A 500 -17.77 14.13 -0.21
CA GLY A 500 -17.36 15.30 -0.98
C GLY A 500 -18.41 16.41 -1.07
N SER A 501 -19.62 16.22 -0.55
CA SER A 501 -20.68 17.23 -0.63
C SER A 501 -21.53 17.28 0.64
N VAL A 502 -21.24 18.26 1.50
CA VAL A 502 -22.04 18.53 2.70
C VAL A 502 -23.46 18.99 2.33
N PRO A 503 -24.52 18.43 2.94
CA PRO A 503 -25.91 18.83 2.70
C PRO A 503 -26.15 20.32 3.00
N SER A 504 -27.01 20.97 2.21
CA SER A 504 -27.47 22.34 2.47
C SER A 504 -28.29 22.43 3.77
N GLY A 505 -28.32 23.61 4.38
CA GLY A 505 -29.12 23.86 5.59
C GLY A 505 -28.35 23.54 6.87
N ILE A 506 -29.06 23.08 7.90
CA ILE A 506 -28.48 22.77 9.21
C ILE A 506 -28.09 21.29 9.27
N VAL A 507 -26.81 21.03 9.56
CA VAL A 507 -26.22 19.70 9.60
C VAL A 507 -25.68 19.43 11.01
N ARG A 508 -26.06 18.31 11.63
CA ARG A 508 -25.66 17.93 13.00
C ARG A 508 -24.88 16.61 13.08
N HIS A 509 -25.04 15.73 12.10
CA HIS A 509 -24.38 14.43 12.03
C HIS A 509 -24.12 14.05 10.56
N GLY A 510 -23.12 13.20 10.32
CA GLY A 510 -22.86 12.59 9.01
C GLY A 510 -23.96 11.61 8.59
N PRO A 511 -24.06 11.25 7.30
CA PRO A 511 -25.03 10.25 6.86
C PRO A 511 -24.71 8.92 7.55
N LEU A 512 -25.73 8.14 7.88
CA LEU A 512 -25.48 6.75 8.21
C LEU A 512 -25.12 6.01 6.92
N PRO A 513 -24.02 5.27 6.89
CA PRO A 513 -23.62 4.45 5.74
C PRO A 513 -24.64 3.36 5.39
#